data_AF-G0U688-F1
#
_entry.id   AF-G0U688-F1
#
_cell.length_a   1.000
_cell.length_b   1.000
_cell.length_c   1.000
_cell.angle_alpha   90.00
_cell.angle_beta   90.00
_cell.angle_gamma   90.00
#
_symmetry.space_group_name_H-M   'P 1'
#
loop_
_entity.id
_entity.type
_entity.pdbx_description
1 polymer ?
#
loop_
_entity_poly.entity_id
_entity_poly.type
_entity_poly.pdbx_seq_one_letter_code
_entity_poly.pdbx_strand_id
1 'polypeptide(L)'
;MGCGKSKLKQCGGAADGKNDEGDFLKFAEENPVAAKLKEEWEDLVRDVGCAPAETQKEIWANTTSNPVQHSNADRAGRLFLHHIRKELIRHEWCGVFDYTVVGGHKEGYLKVNVLINTFKGHERAREMLWDMKVLYYASAAS
;
A
#
# COMPACT_ATOMS: atom_id res chain seq x y z
N MET A 1 10.03 -41.75 7.11
CA MET A 1 8.93 -40.94 7.70
C MET A 1 9.28 -39.47 7.47
N GLY A 2 8.66 -38.85 6.47
CA GLY A 2 8.99 -37.48 6.05
C GLY A 2 8.17 -36.46 6.83
N CYS A 3 8.82 -35.68 7.69
CA CYS A 3 8.23 -34.45 8.23
C CYS A 3 8.20 -33.42 7.11
N GLY A 4 7.05 -33.30 6.45
CA GLY A 4 6.73 -32.16 5.61
C GLY A 4 6.71 -30.90 6.48
N LYS A 5 7.78 -30.12 6.41
CA LYS A 5 7.78 -28.74 6.87
C LYS A 5 6.81 -27.98 5.98
N SER A 6 5.53 -27.91 6.36
CA SER A 6 4.66 -26.84 5.93
C SER A 6 5.32 -25.55 6.41
N LYS A 7 6.09 -24.92 5.52
CA LYS A 7 6.42 -23.50 5.64
C LYS A 7 5.08 -22.79 5.77
N LEU A 8 4.65 -22.50 7.00
CA LEU A 8 3.75 -21.37 7.20
C LEU A 8 4.44 -20.21 6.47
N LYS A 9 3.80 -19.71 5.40
CA LYS A 9 4.20 -18.51 4.67
C LYS A 9 4.34 -17.44 5.74
N GLN A 10 5.57 -17.12 6.08
CA GLN A 10 5.93 -16.49 7.35
C GLN A 10 5.27 -15.11 7.44
N CYS A 11 4.19 -15.01 8.20
CA CYS A 11 3.68 -13.74 8.71
C CYS A 11 4.68 -13.32 9.81
N GLY A 12 5.76 -12.65 9.42
CA GLY A 12 6.83 -12.30 10.35
C GLY A 12 7.83 -11.30 9.79
N GLY A 13 7.76 -10.08 10.32
CA GLY A 13 8.84 -9.10 10.29
C GLY A 13 8.68 -8.22 11.53
N ALA A 14 9.69 -8.23 12.41
CA ALA A 14 9.70 -7.59 13.71
C ALA A 14 9.12 -6.17 13.68
N ALA A 15 8.31 -5.85 14.70
CA ALA A 15 7.98 -4.48 15.04
C ALA A 15 9.27 -3.75 15.47
N ASP A 16 9.92 -3.10 14.52
CA ASP A 16 10.92 -2.08 14.79
C ASP A 16 10.37 -0.76 14.24
N GLY A 17 10.14 0.20 15.14
CA GLY A 17 9.60 1.51 14.79
C GLY A 17 8.44 1.95 15.69
N LYS A 18 8.74 2.83 16.64
CA LYS A 18 7.79 3.52 17.51
C LYS A 18 6.83 4.39 16.66
N ASN A 19 5.52 4.22 16.85
CA ASN A 19 4.45 5.17 16.52
C ASN A 19 4.03 5.45 15.05
N ASP A 20 4.53 4.76 14.02
CA ASP A 20 4.27 5.15 12.61
C ASP A 20 2.84 5.01 12.04
N GLU A 21 1.86 4.43 12.75
CA GLU A 21 0.49 4.29 12.17
C GLU A 21 -0.25 5.62 12.08
N GLY A 22 -0.11 6.45 13.13
CA GLY A 22 -0.66 7.80 13.13
C GLY A 22 0.05 8.70 12.13
N ASP A 23 1.31 8.41 11.78
CA ASP A 23 2.09 9.21 10.85
C ASP A 23 1.58 9.10 9.40
N PHE A 24 1.15 7.91 8.94
CA PHE A 24 0.55 7.80 7.61
C PHE A 24 -0.81 8.53 7.52
N LEU A 25 -1.70 8.29 8.49
CA LEU A 25 -3.04 8.88 8.47
C LEU A 25 -3.00 10.41 8.54
N LYS A 26 -2.14 10.96 9.41
CA LYS A 26 -1.91 12.42 9.47
C LYS A 26 -1.29 12.95 8.18
N PHE A 27 -0.30 12.25 7.64
CA PHE A 27 0.33 12.65 6.39
C PHE A 27 -0.65 12.61 5.21
N ALA A 28 -1.63 11.71 5.22
CA ALA A 28 -2.70 11.64 4.22
C ALA A 28 -3.67 12.83 4.29
N GLU A 29 -3.79 13.53 5.43
CA GLU A 29 -4.58 14.77 5.52
C GLU A 29 -3.90 15.93 4.78
N GLU A 30 -2.56 15.91 4.70
CA GLU A 30 -1.76 17.01 4.15
C GLU A 30 -1.19 16.70 2.75
N ASN A 31 -1.06 15.41 2.39
CA ASN A 31 -0.44 14.97 1.15
C ASN A 31 -1.47 14.28 0.22
N PRO A 32 -1.73 14.83 -0.98
CA PRO A 32 -2.77 14.32 -1.87
C PRO A 32 -2.44 12.94 -2.48
N VAL A 33 -1.16 12.56 -2.57
CA VAL A 33 -0.76 11.21 -3.02
C VAL A 33 -1.09 10.18 -1.93
N ALA A 34 -0.75 10.48 -0.68
CA ALA A 34 -1.10 9.63 0.46
C ALA A 34 -2.62 9.55 0.68
N ALA A 35 -3.34 10.67 0.51
CA ALA A 35 -4.80 10.71 0.57
C ALA A 35 -5.44 9.73 -0.41
N LYS A 36 -4.96 9.74 -1.66
CA LYS A 36 -5.46 8.85 -2.71
C LYS A 36 -5.09 7.39 -2.48
N LEU A 37 -3.89 7.09 -2.00
CA LEU A 37 -3.55 5.72 -1.61
C LEU A 37 -4.45 5.20 -0.49
N LYS A 38 -4.74 6.04 0.51
CA LYS A 38 -5.62 5.68 1.63
C LYS A 38 -7.03 5.36 1.14
N GLU A 39 -7.64 6.25 0.36
CA GLU A 39 -9.00 6.10 -0.18
C GLU A 39 -9.14 4.76 -0.94
N GLU A 40 -8.24 4.49 -1.87
CA GLU A 40 -8.27 3.29 -2.71
C GLU A 40 -8.01 2.00 -1.91
N TRP A 41 -7.17 2.08 -0.87
CA TRP A 41 -6.92 0.96 0.01
C TRP A 41 -8.11 0.65 0.92
N GLU A 42 -8.76 1.67 1.49
CA GLU A 42 -9.98 1.49 2.30
C GLU A 42 -11.12 0.88 1.47
N ASP A 43 -11.27 1.31 0.21
CA ASP A 43 -12.21 0.71 -0.73
C ASP A 43 -11.87 -0.77 -0.99
N LEU A 44 -10.59 -1.09 -1.24
CA LEU A 44 -10.15 -2.46 -1.41
C LEU A 44 -10.45 -3.34 -0.19
N VAL A 45 -10.10 -2.88 1.00
CA VAL A 45 -10.29 -3.64 2.25
C VAL A 45 -11.77 -3.92 2.48
N ARG A 46 -12.65 -2.94 2.22
CA ARG A 46 -14.10 -3.11 2.32
C ARG A 46 -14.62 -4.16 1.34
N ASP A 47 -14.08 -4.19 0.12
CA ASP A 47 -14.58 -5.02 -0.97
C ASP A 47 -13.76 -6.31 -1.21
N VAL A 48 -12.76 -6.61 -0.39
CA VAL A 48 -11.78 -7.71 -0.59
C VAL A 48 -12.40 -9.09 -0.87
N GLY A 49 -13.59 -9.37 -0.31
CA GLY A 49 -14.31 -10.63 -0.50
C GLY A 49 -14.94 -10.76 -1.88
N CYS A 50 -15.22 -9.62 -2.52
CA CYS A 50 -15.89 -9.49 -3.81
C CYS A 50 -14.96 -8.96 -4.91
N ALA A 51 -13.85 -8.33 -4.53
CA ALA A 51 -12.88 -7.74 -5.44
C ALA A 51 -12.30 -8.81 -6.39
N PRO A 52 -11.88 -8.47 -7.61
CA PRO A 52 -11.25 -9.43 -8.51
C PRO A 52 -9.95 -9.99 -7.94
N ALA A 53 -9.43 -11.10 -8.52
CA ALA A 53 -8.14 -11.66 -8.11
C ALA A 53 -6.97 -10.70 -8.42
N GLU A 54 -7.16 -9.79 -9.36
CA GLU A 54 -6.21 -8.73 -9.69
C GLU A 54 -6.99 -7.42 -9.88
N THR A 55 -6.58 -6.39 -9.15
CA THR A 55 -7.06 -5.02 -9.31
C THR A 55 -5.87 -4.17 -9.72
N GLN A 56 -5.89 -3.67 -10.95
CA GLN A 56 -4.92 -2.69 -11.43
C GLN A 56 -5.62 -1.35 -11.66
N LYS A 57 -5.09 -0.28 -11.08
CA LYS A 57 -5.68 1.05 -11.23
C LYS A 57 -4.62 2.14 -11.28
N GLU A 58 -4.83 3.10 -12.18
CA GLU A 58 -4.03 4.31 -12.31
C GLU A 58 -4.92 5.53 -12.04
N ILE A 59 -4.51 6.41 -11.13
CA ILE A 59 -5.26 7.61 -10.76
C ILE A 59 -4.34 8.82 -10.60
N TRP A 60 -4.93 10.01 -10.75
CA TRP A 60 -4.26 11.27 -10.46
C TRP A 60 -4.58 11.74 -9.03
N ALA A 61 -3.54 12.07 -8.28
CA ALA A 61 -3.66 12.85 -7.06
C ALA A 61 -4.01 14.30 -7.41
N ASN A 62 -4.94 14.89 -6.66
CA ASN A 62 -5.33 16.29 -6.86
C ASN A 62 -4.22 17.23 -6.38
N THR A 63 -3.24 17.45 -7.25
CA THR A 63 -2.00 18.20 -6.99
C THR A 63 -1.92 19.49 -7.80
N THR A 64 -2.98 19.85 -8.51
CA THR A 64 -3.03 21.00 -9.42
C THR A 64 -2.74 22.32 -8.71
N SER A 65 -3.15 22.45 -7.45
CA SER A 65 -2.89 23.64 -6.64
C SER A 65 -1.65 23.52 -5.75
N ASN A 66 -1.21 22.29 -5.45
CA ASN A 66 -0.11 21.98 -4.54
C ASN A 66 0.76 20.84 -5.12
N PRO A 67 1.76 21.18 -5.95
CA PRO A 67 2.63 20.19 -6.55
C PRO A 67 3.50 19.47 -5.50
N VAL A 68 3.74 18.19 -5.70
CA VAL A 68 4.36 17.31 -4.70
C VAL A 68 5.83 17.09 -5.02
N GLN A 69 6.69 17.22 -4.01
CA GLN A 69 8.10 16.83 -4.12
C GLN A 69 8.22 15.30 -4.20
N HIS A 70 9.16 14.80 -4.99
CA HIS A 70 9.39 13.35 -5.10
C HIS A 70 9.73 12.70 -3.75
N SER A 71 10.44 13.42 -2.87
CA SER A 71 10.73 13.00 -1.50
C SER A 71 9.46 12.78 -0.67
N ASN A 72 8.43 13.61 -0.86
CA ASN A 72 7.14 13.47 -0.20
C ASN A 72 6.33 12.30 -0.75
N ALA A 73 6.42 12.02 -2.06
CA ALA A 73 5.82 10.82 -2.65
C ALA A 73 6.51 9.54 -2.15
N ASP A 74 7.84 9.53 -2.02
CA ASP A 74 8.58 8.41 -1.42
C ASP A 74 8.24 8.23 0.07
N ARG A 75 8.12 9.34 0.82
CA ARG A 75 7.63 9.29 2.20
C ARG A 75 6.22 8.69 2.28
N ALA A 76 5.32 9.04 1.34
CA ALA A 76 3.98 8.44 1.28
C ALA A 76 4.06 6.92 1.12
N GLY A 77 4.89 6.42 0.19
CA GLY A 77 5.08 4.99 -0.05
C GLY A 77 5.60 4.23 1.18
N ARG A 78 6.61 4.78 1.87
CA ARG A 78 7.15 4.19 3.11
C ARG A 78 6.12 4.12 4.22
N LEU A 79 5.46 5.25 4.50
CA LEU A 79 4.45 5.33 5.56
C LEU A 79 3.26 4.41 5.24
N PHE A 80 2.84 4.34 3.98
CA PHE A 80 1.78 3.43 3.55
C PHE A 80 2.14 1.96 3.78
N LEU A 81 3.37 1.55 3.44
CA LEU A 81 3.85 0.19 3.70
C LEU A 81 3.78 -0.18 5.19
N HIS A 82 4.14 0.73 6.09
CA HIS A 82 4.02 0.51 7.53
C HIS A 82 2.55 0.43 7.98
N HIS A 83 1.68 1.26 7.42
CA HIS A 83 0.25 1.26 7.70
C HIS A 83 -0.42 -0.06 7.28
N ILE A 84 -0.27 -0.46 6.02
CA ILE A 84 -0.95 -1.67 5.50
C ILE A 84 -0.45 -2.96 6.16
N ARG A 85 0.81 -3.02 6.60
CA ARG A 85 1.33 -4.17 7.37
C ARG A 85 0.53 -4.38 8.65
N LYS A 86 0.21 -3.31 9.36
CA LYS A 86 -0.59 -3.37 10.59
C LYS A 86 -2.04 -3.73 10.27
N GLU A 87 -2.61 -3.17 9.21
CA GLU A 87 -3.96 -3.50 8.74
C GLU A 87 -4.09 -4.98 8.38
N LEU A 88 -3.15 -5.54 7.59
CA LEU A 88 -3.17 -6.97 7.26
C LEU A 88 -3.16 -7.84 8.51
N ILE A 89 -2.32 -7.52 9.51
CA ILE A 89 -2.26 -8.25 10.79
C ILE A 89 -3.61 -8.16 11.52
N ARG A 90 -4.25 -6.98 11.54
CA ARG A 90 -5.58 -6.80 12.17
C ARG A 90 -6.67 -7.62 11.49
N HIS A 91 -6.57 -7.80 10.17
CA HIS A 91 -7.50 -8.60 9.38
C HIS A 91 -7.14 -10.09 9.31
N GLU A 92 -6.08 -10.53 10.01
CA GLU A 92 -5.55 -11.89 9.93
C GLU A 92 -5.17 -12.30 8.49
N TRP A 93 -4.76 -11.33 7.67
CA TRP A 93 -4.26 -11.51 6.32
C TRP A 93 -2.74 -11.43 6.31
N CYS A 94 -2.12 -12.02 5.28
CA CYS A 94 -0.68 -11.89 5.07
C CYS A 94 -0.39 -11.51 3.62
N GLY A 95 0.75 -10.87 3.37
CA GLY A 95 1.03 -10.38 2.03
C GLY A 95 2.45 -9.93 1.80
N VAL A 96 2.75 -9.68 0.53
CA VAL A 96 4.01 -9.06 0.09
C VAL A 96 3.65 -7.71 -0.52
N PHE A 97 4.47 -6.71 -0.22
CA PHE A 97 4.25 -5.33 -0.64
C PHE A 97 5.54 -4.78 -1.19
N ASP A 98 5.42 -4.03 -2.27
CA ASP A 98 6.49 -3.24 -2.86
C ASP A 98 5.94 -1.87 -3.28
N TYR A 99 6.80 -0.86 -3.29
CA TYR A 99 6.47 0.43 -3.87
C TYR A 99 7.65 0.96 -4.67
N THR A 100 7.34 1.72 -5.72
CA THR A 100 8.33 2.40 -6.55
C THR A 100 7.89 3.83 -6.78
N VAL A 101 8.82 4.79 -6.61
CA VAL A 101 8.59 6.18 -7.00
C VAL A 101 9.42 6.49 -8.23
N VAL A 102 8.76 7.06 -9.24
CA VAL A 102 9.43 7.57 -10.43
C VAL A 102 9.11 9.05 -10.55
N GLY A 103 10.15 9.87 -10.54
CA GLY A 103 10.05 11.31 -10.67
C GLY A 103 10.52 11.80 -12.03
N GLY A 104 9.76 12.71 -12.62
CA GLY A 104 10.14 13.52 -13.78
C GLY A 104 9.99 15.01 -13.48
N HIS A 105 10.50 15.86 -14.38
CA HIS A 105 10.59 17.31 -14.15
C HIS A 105 9.26 18.04 -13.90
N LYS A 106 8.13 17.49 -14.37
CA LYS A 106 6.80 18.09 -14.24
C LYS A 106 5.79 17.18 -13.56
N GLU A 107 6.07 15.88 -13.56
CA GLU A 107 5.14 14.83 -13.21
C GLU A 107 5.92 13.68 -12.62
N GLY A 108 5.31 12.96 -11.69
CA GLY A 108 5.84 11.71 -11.17
C GLY A 108 4.71 10.75 -10.85
N TYR A 109 5.08 9.55 -10.44
CA TYR A 109 4.12 8.61 -9.88
C TYR A 109 4.72 7.82 -8.72
N LEU A 110 3.83 7.40 -7.84
CA LEU A 110 4.05 6.37 -6.83
C LEU A 110 3.27 5.14 -7.26
N LYS A 111 3.98 4.05 -7.55
CA LYS A 111 3.40 2.74 -7.81
C LYS A 111 3.49 1.89 -6.54
N VAL A 112 2.42 1.20 -6.20
CA VAL A 112 2.33 0.28 -5.07
C VAL A 112 1.79 -1.06 -5.58
N ASN A 113 2.41 -2.15 -5.18
CA ASN A 113 1.98 -3.50 -5.51
C ASN A 113 1.80 -4.26 -4.19
N VAL A 114 0.60 -4.79 -3.95
CA VAL A 114 0.28 -5.55 -2.74
C VAL A 114 -0.33 -6.88 -3.14
N LEU A 115 0.37 -7.97 -2.79
CA LEU A 115 -0.16 -9.32 -2.89
C LEU A 115 -0.75 -9.72 -1.54
N ILE A 116 -2.08 -9.76 -1.45
CA ILE A 116 -2.83 -10.11 -0.24
C ILE A 116 -3.20 -11.59 -0.30
N ASN A 117 -2.97 -12.29 0.80
CA ASN A 117 -3.45 -13.64 1.05
C ASN A 117 -4.45 -13.54 2.19
N THR A 118 -5.74 -13.62 1.87
CA THR A 118 -6.79 -13.63 2.89
C THR A 118 -7.03 -15.06 3.35
N PHE A 119 -7.14 -15.25 4.66
CA PHE A 119 -7.53 -16.53 5.26
C PHE A 119 -8.95 -16.37 5.79
N LYS A 120 -9.83 -17.32 5.49
CA LYS A 120 -11.18 -17.33 6.05
C LYS A 120 -11.45 -18.70 6.68
N GLY A 121 -10.98 -18.88 7.91
CA GLY A 121 -11.14 -20.13 8.66
C GLY A 121 -10.57 -21.35 7.91
N HIS A 122 -11.43 -22.33 7.60
CA HIS A 122 -11.08 -23.53 6.85
C HIS A 122 -11.22 -23.40 5.31
N GLU A 123 -11.65 -22.25 4.79
CA GLU A 123 -11.75 -22.03 3.34
C GLU A 123 -10.38 -21.71 2.72
N ARG A 124 -10.25 -22.00 1.42
CA ARG A 124 -9.02 -21.77 0.66
C ARG A 124 -8.57 -20.32 0.80
N ALA A 125 -7.30 -20.14 1.15
CA ALA A 125 -6.67 -18.84 1.10
C ALA A 125 -6.87 -18.22 -0.28
N ARG A 126 -7.40 -17.00 -0.32
CA ARG A 126 -7.56 -16.25 -1.57
C ARG A 126 -6.36 -15.35 -1.73
N GLU A 127 -5.65 -15.53 -2.83
CA GLU A 127 -4.59 -14.61 -3.23
C GLU A 127 -5.19 -13.52 -4.13
N MET A 128 -4.83 -12.26 -3.85
CA MET A 128 -5.27 -11.09 -4.59
C MET A 128 -4.09 -10.16 -4.82
N LEU A 129 -3.93 -9.69 -6.05
CA LEU A 129 -2.98 -8.63 -6.39
C LEU A 129 -3.70 -7.28 -6.47
N TRP A 130 -3.19 -6.29 -5.76
CA TRP A 130 -3.59 -4.88 -5.87
C TRP A 130 -2.41 -4.07 -6.37
N ASP A 131 -2.49 -3.62 -7.62
CA ASP A 131 -1.50 -2.77 -8.31
C ASP A 131 -2.10 -1.37 -8.48
N MET A 132 -1.52 -0.41 -7.77
CA MET A 132 -1.99 0.96 -7.72
C MET A 132 -0.91 1.92 -8.19
N LYS A 133 -1.24 2.79 -9.13
CA LYS A 133 -0.36 3.86 -9.59
C LYS A 133 -1.01 5.22 -9.37
N VAL A 134 -0.39 6.03 -8.52
CA VAL A 134 -0.85 7.39 -8.21
C VAL A 134 0.08 8.41 -8.88
N LEU A 135 -0.42 9.07 -9.91
CA LEU A 135 0.24 10.15 -10.65
C LEU A 135 0.11 11.48 -9.88
N TYR A 136 1.12 12.34 -9.98
CA TYR A 136 1.11 13.67 -9.36
C TYR A 136 1.93 14.68 -10.17
N TYR A 137 1.56 15.96 -10.08
CA TYR A 137 2.39 17.05 -10.57
C TYR A 137 3.57 17.28 -9.62
N ALA A 138 4.77 17.36 -10.17
CA ALA A 138 6.01 17.56 -9.42
C ALA A 138 6.24 19.04 -9.15
N SER A 139 6.60 19.41 -7.92
CA SER A 139 7.23 20.71 -7.66
C SER A 139 8.71 20.65 -8.03
N ALA A 140 9.24 21.75 -8.57
CA ALA A 140 10.66 21.89 -8.83
C ALA A 140 11.43 22.02 -7.49
N ALA A 141 11.71 20.89 -6.85
CA ALA A 141 12.63 20.79 -5.73
C ALA A 141 13.08 19.33 -5.56
N SER A 142 14.38 19.11 -5.80
CA SER A 142 15.12 17.87 -5.54
C SER A 142 15.50 17.77 -4.07
#